data_AF-A0AAD7VFW9-F1
#
_entry.id   AF-A0AAD7VFW9-F1
#
_cell.length_a   1.000
_cell.length_b   1.000
_cell.length_c   1.000
_cell.angle_alpha   90.00
_cell.angle_beta   90.00
_cell.angle_gamma   90.00
#
_symmetry.space_group_name_H-M   'P 1'
#
loop_
_entity.id
_entity.type
_entity.pdbx_description
1 polymer ?
#
loop_
_entity_poly.entity_id
_entity_poly.type
_entity_poly.pdbx_seq_one_letter_code
_entity_poly.pdbx_strand_id
1 'polypeptide(L)'
;MVSQNGIKLAVHVITNHFGNLVANVCEYLLRKGPLTLEELVRFTELTSEQVKNSLLVLIQHNCVQAYSHEEEGGSTTAAKANTKYLAIFDNILHRLRFPKFLAIVTQKLDKECVELLEGLLQDGRLTTKQMVARASQRGLGEDVVRDCLLKLVTSQYVERCPAREPVICKLVTDETTAKINEVPEALEQSILAAAVPVDAIRFSVTKNTGFCINKEISSNSSTITGVGEKRKLDSLELDTKPDAKEEEPVLWRANFEEFIRSLRHTACIENVRMRLDDGAAIILSAILEATRREEKKVKMKTSVPLSLNSIFEAVMKTKDSCIMTLDRVRASLVQLGCPQRVPDDSYSIGLNSIIELARNDEVESVVLKRYGRDAYRMFRLLSKADRLLDTDKISDTTFVEKKDTPKVLYKLWKDKYVHMEKLILMGFKQSEVLLWRVNKPELWEHILDEMYRATLNLSTRLAYEKEKGNAVRRI
;
A
#
# COMPACT_ATOMS: atom_id res chain seq x y z
N MET A 1 7.00 9.04 -10.61
CA MET A 1 8.29 9.22 -9.89
C MET A 1 8.04 9.75 -8.49
N VAL A 2 8.89 9.46 -7.51
CA VAL A 2 8.75 9.96 -6.13
C VAL A 2 9.13 11.45 -6.04
N SER A 3 8.31 12.26 -5.36
CA SER A 3 8.55 13.70 -5.20
C SER A 3 9.68 14.01 -4.19
N GLN A 4 10.30 15.19 -4.31
CA GLN A 4 11.49 15.52 -3.50
C GLN A 4 11.20 15.56 -1.99
N ASN A 5 10.03 16.07 -1.56
CA ASN A 5 9.69 16.05 -0.13
C ASN A 5 9.19 14.67 0.31
N GLY A 6 8.68 13.84 -0.62
CA GLY A 6 8.43 12.42 -0.39
C GLY A 6 9.71 11.67 -0.01
N ILE A 7 10.79 11.81 -0.79
CA ILE A 7 12.10 11.20 -0.49
C ILE A 7 12.60 11.66 0.90
N LYS A 8 12.58 12.97 1.19
CA LYS A 8 13.00 13.48 2.51
C LYS A 8 12.18 12.89 3.66
N LEU A 9 10.87 12.73 3.49
CA LEU A 9 10.02 12.09 4.50
C LEU A 9 10.38 10.62 4.70
N ALA A 10 10.59 9.86 3.62
CA ALA A 10 11.01 8.46 3.71
C ALA A 10 12.37 8.29 4.41
N VAL A 11 13.36 9.13 4.07
CA VAL A 11 14.67 9.16 4.73
C VAL A 11 14.55 9.50 6.22
N HIS A 12 13.71 10.47 6.60
CA HIS A 12 13.42 10.79 8.00
C HIS A 12 12.75 9.62 8.74
N VAL A 13 11.82 8.91 8.11
CA VAL A 13 11.17 7.70 8.69
C VAL A 13 12.18 6.57 8.93
N ILE A 14 13.12 6.34 8.00
CA ILE A 14 14.19 5.36 8.16
C ILE A 14 15.18 5.81 9.25
N THR A 15 15.54 7.10 9.27
CA THR A 15 16.43 7.68 10.29
C THR A 15 15.91 7.45 11.71
N ASN A 16 14.63 7.73 11.96
CA ASN A 16 14.03 7.60 13.29
C ASN A 16 13.90 6.14 13.77
N HIS A 17 13.84 5.16 12.86
CA HIS A 17 13.67 3.75 13.21
C HIS A 17 14.99 2.96 13.21
N PHE A 18 15.92 3.29 12.32
CA PHE A 18 17.10 2.47 12.01
C PHE A 18 18.42 3.26 12.01
N GLY A 19 18.37 4.58 12.22
CA GLY A 19 19.54 5.45 12.34
C GLY A 19 20.13 5.94 11.00
N ASN A 20 21.09 6.86 11.11
CA ASN A 20 21.64 7.63 10.00
C ASN A 20 22.32 6.78 8.92
N LEU A 21 23.03 5.71 9.30
CA LEU A 21 23.75 4.83 8.35
C LEU A 21 22.79 4.15 7.38
N VAL A 22 21.70 3.56 7.92
CA VAL A 22 20.67 2.88 7.14
C VAL A 22 19.89 3.88 6.28
N ALA A 23 19.65 5.09 6.80
CA ALA A 23 19.00 6.17 6.08
C ALA A 23 19.81 6.67 4.87
N ASN A 24 21.14 6.77 4.98
CA ASN A 24 22.02 7.15 3.88
C ASN A 24 21.91 6.17 2.69
N VAL A 25 22.03 4.86 2.97
CA VAL A 25 21.86 3.80 1.96
C VAL A 25 20.47 3.86 1.31
N CYS A 26 19.42 4.07 2.11
CA CYS A 26 18.06 4.21 1.61
C CYS A 26 17.86 5.47 0.74
N GLU A 27 18.47 6.60 1.09
CA GLU A 27 18.38 7.84 0.32
C GLU A 27 18.96 7.68 -1.09
N TYR A 28 20.13 7.03 -1.21
CA TYR A 28 20.73 6.76 -2.52
C TYR A 28 19.85 5.87 -3.40
N LEU A 29 19.26 4.80 -2.84
CA LEU A 29 18.31 3.94 -3.55
C LEU A 29 17.05 4.70 -4.01
N LEU A 30 16.50 5.57 -3.16
CA LEU A 30 15.32 6.37 -3.51
C LEU A 30 15.61 7.47 -4.56
N ARG A 31 16.82 8.02 -4.58
CA ARG A 31 17.22 9.09 -5.52
C ARG A 31 17.78 8.58 -6.85
N LYS A 32 18.45 7.43 -6.87
CA LYS A 32 19.13 6.87 -8.05
C LYS A 32 18.39 5.68 -8.68
N GLY A 33 17.44 5.08 -7.96
CA GLY A 33 16.75 3.86 -8.39
C GLY A 33 17.54 2.60 -8.02
N PRO A 34 17.37 1.49 -8.77
CA PRO A 34 18.06 0.24 -8.47
C PRO A 34 19.58 0.34 -8.56
N LEU A 35 20.29 -0.10 -7.52
CA LEU A 35 21.76 -0.08 -7.44
C LEU A 35 22.32 -1.43 -7.03
N THR A 36 23.54 -1.75 -7.46
CA THR A 36 24.32 -2.89 -6.97
C THR A 36 25.01 -2.58 -5.64
N LEU A 37 25.54 -3.62 -4.97
CA LEU A 37 26.31 -3.44 -3.73
C LEU A 37 27.57 -2.58 -3.94
N GLU A 38 28.28 -2.76 -5.05
CA GLU A 38 29.50 -2.02 -5.38
C GLU A 38 29.21 -0.54 -5.63
N GLU A 39 28.12 -0.23 -6.35
CA GLU A 39 27.66 1.14 -6.55
C GLU A 39 27.25 1.81 -5.24
N LEU A 40 26.55 1.10 -4.35
CA LEU A 40 26.18 1.63 -3.04
C LEU A 40 27.39 1.94 -2.17
N VAL A 41 28.40 1.05 -2.14
CA VAL A 41 29.68 1.32 -1.44
C VAL A 41 30.35 2.57 -2.01
N ARG A 42 30.46 2.67 -3.34
CA ARG A 42 31.09 3.82 -4.01
C ARG A 42 30.34 5.14 -3.77
N PHE A 43 29.00 5.13 -3.75
CA PHE A 43 28.20 6.36 -3.60
C PHE A 43 27.99 6.79 -2.15
N THR A 44 27.94 5.85 -1.20
CA THR A 44 27.72 6.16 0.21
C THR A 44 29.01 6.48 0.98
N GLU A 45 30.17 6.15 0.42
CA GLU A 45 31.50 6.21 1.06
C GLU A 45 31.59 5.38 2.36
N LEU A 46 30.66 4.43 2.55
CA LEU A 46 30.62 3.51 3.68
C LEU A 46 31.39 2.22 3.38
N THR A 47 31.81 1.51 4.43
CA THR A 47 32.44 0.19 4.26
C THR A 47 31.44 -0.83 3.70
N SER A 48 31.95 -1.84 2.98
CA SER A 48 31.09 -2.92 2.44
C SER A 48 30.26 -3.61 3.52
N GLU A 49 30.81 -3.75 4.74
CA GLU A 49 30.09 -4.30 5.89
C GLU A 49 28.94 -3.39 6.36
N GLN A 50 29.17 -2.07 6.47
CA GLN A 50 28.12 -1.11 6.83
C GLN A 50 26.98 -1.09 5.80
N VAL A 51 27.30 -1.18 4.50
CA VAL A 51 26.29 -1.25 3.44
C VAL A 51 25.52 -2.57 3.49
N LYS A 52 26.20 -3.72 3.66
CA LYS A 52 25.55 -5.03 3.82
C LYS A 52 24.60 -5.06 5.03
N ASN A 53 25.05 -4.58 6.18
CA ASN A 53 24.25 -4.53 7.40
C ASN A 53 23.04 -3.57 7.24
N SER A 54 23.22 -2.44 6.55
CA SER A 54 22.12 -1.51 6.25
C SER A 54 21.09 -2.11 5.29
N LEU A 55 21.54 -2.80 4.25
CA LEU A 55 20.66 -3.54 3.32
C LEU A 55 19.91 -4.66 4.02
N LEU A 56 20.57 -5.41 4.92
CA LEU A 56 19.95 -6.47 5.71
C LEU A 56 18.77 -5.91 6.53
N VAL A 57 18.95 -4.79 7.24
CA VAL A 57 17.88 -4.12 8.00
C VAL A 57 16.74 -3.65 7.08
N LEU A 58 17.06 -3.02 5.94
CA LEU A 58 16.04 -2.54 4.99
C LEU A 58 15.23 -3.69 4.37
N ILE A 59 15.87 -4.80 4.03
CA ILE A 59 15.23 -6.01 3.49
C ILE A 59 14.36 -6.67 4.58
N GLN A 60 14.88 -6.78 5.80
CA GLN A 60 14.18 -7.34 6.96
C GLN A 60 12.86 -6.59 7.25
N HIS A 61 12.84 -5.27 7.10
CA HIS A 61 11.62 -4.47 7.28
C HIS A 61 10.84 -4.20 5.98
N ASN A 62 11.07 -4.99 4.92
CA ASN A 62 10.40 -4.89 3.61
C ASN A 62 10.50 -3.51 2.93
N CYS A 63 11.50 -2.71 3.30
CA CYS A 63 11.77 -1.39 2.71
C CYS A 63 12.63 -1.48 1.44
N VAL A 64 13.37 -2.57 1.26
CA VAL A 64 14.16 -2.88 0.05
C VAL A 64 13.84 -4.30 -0.42
N GLN A 65 13.81 -4.49 -1.75
CA GLN A 65 13.76 -5.79 -2.41
C GLN A 65 15.03 -5.98 -3.24
N ALA A 66 15.70 -7.11 -3.07
CA ALA A 66 16.76 -7.55 -3.96
C ALA A 66 16.14 -8.28 -5.17
N TYR A 67 16.76 -8.17 -6.33
CA TYR A 67 16.42 -8.94 -7.53
C TYR A 67 17.65 -9.15 -8.39
N SER A 68 17.65 -10.20 -9.19
CA SER A 68 18.79 -10.58 -10.03
C SER A 68 18.42 -10.43 -11.51
N HIS A 69 19.30 -9.81 -12.29
CA HIS A 69 19.11 -9.63 -13.72
C HIS A 69 20.03 -10.59 -14.49
N GLU A 70 19.44 -11.40 -15.36
CA GLU A 70 20.18 -12.15 -16.38
C GLU A 70 20.22 -11.30 -17.66
N GLU A 71 21.43 -11.02 -18.13
CA GLU A 71 21.68 -10.39 -19.43
C GLU A 71 21.96 -11.50 -20.45
N GLU A 72 21.07 -11.69 -21.42
CA GLU A 72 21.28 -12.61 -22.55
C GLU A 72 22.41 -12.06 -23.46
N GLY A 73 23.66 -12.40 -23.15
CA GLY A 73 24.79 -11.90 -23.92
C GLY A 73 26.18 -12.31 -23.43
N GLY A 74 26.53 -13.61 -23.48
CA GLY A 74 27.95 -14.00 -23.39
C GLY A 74 28.27 -15.41 -22.90
N SER A 75 28.57 -16.30 -23.86
CA SER A 75 29.42 -17.50 -23.77
C SER A 75 29.93 -18.00 -22.40
N THR A 76 29.49 -19.21 -22.01
CA THR A 76 30.22 -20.29 -21.28
C THR A 76 31.01 -19.98 -20.00
N THR A 77 30.91 -18.78 -19.42
CA THR A 77 31.35 -18.50 -18.05
C THR A 77 30.14 -18.25 -17.17
N ALA A 78 30.14 -18.80 -15.96
CA ALA A 78 28.95 -18.84 -15.10
C ALA A 78 28.34 -17.44 -14.95
N ALA A 79 27.06 -17.31 -15.32
CA ALA A 79 26.36 -16.04 -15.35
C ALA A 79 26.45 -15.36 -13.97
N LYS A 80 27.22 -14.27 -13.89
CA LYS A 80 27.26 -13.42 -12.70
C LYS A 80 25.91 -12.72 -12.58
N ALA A 81 24.99 -13.32 -11.83
CA ALA A 81 23.75 -12.69 -11.42
C ALA A 81 24.08 -11.39 -10.68
N ASN A 82 23.92 -10.25 -11.37
CA ASN A 82 24.18 -8.94 -10.80
C ASN A 82 22.98 -8.52 -9.94
N THR A 83 23.01 -8.89 -8.66
CA THR A 83 21.98 -8.52 -7.70
C THR A 83 21.86 -7.00 -7.57
N LYS A 84 20.67 -6.48 -7.85
CA LYS A 84 20.31 -5.07 -7.68
C LYS A 84 19.30 -4.93 -6.54
N TYR A 85 19.43 -3.84 -5.81
CA TYR A 85 18.56 -3.50 -4.68
C TYR A 85 17.65 -2.34 -5.09
N LEU A 86 16.33 -2.50 -4.86
CA LEU A 86 15.33 -1.46 -5.11
C LEU A 86 14.67 -1.07 -3.77
N ALA A 87 14.63 0.22 -3.45
CA ALA A 87 13.87 0.74 -2.32
C ALA A 87 12.38 0.88 -2.70
N ILE A 88 11.50 0.30 -1.88
CA ILE A 88 10.04 0.33 -2.07
C ILE A 88 9.49 1.51 -1.27
N PHE A 89 9.24 2.63 -1.96
CA PHE A 89 8.85 3.89 -1.31
C PHE A 89 7.57 3.77 -0.48
N ASP A 90 6.53 3.11 -1.02
CA ASP A 90 5.25 2.95 -0.35
C ASP A 90 5.38 2.18 0.97
N ASN A 91 6.18 1.10 1.01
CA ASN A 91 6.40 0.30 2.22
C ASN A 91 7.07 1.12 3.34
N ILE A 92 8.00 2.02 2.98
CA ILE A 92 8.63 2.94 3.94
C ILE A 92 7.58 3.88 4.54
N LEU A 93 6.75 4.50 3.70
CA LEU A 93 5.66 5.38 4.16
C LEU A 93 4.59 4.63 4.96
N HIS A 94 4.36 3.35 4.67
CA HIS A 94 3.40 2.53 5.41
C HIS A 94 3.79 2.31 6.88
N ARG A 95 5.07 2.48 7.26
CA ARG A 95 5.49 2.49 8.68
C ARG A 95 4.80 3.58 9.50
N LEU A 96 4.50 4.75 8.90
CA LEU A 96 3.71 5.81 9.54
C LEU A 96 2.22 5.43 9.76
N ARG A 97 1.74 4.39 9.07
CA ARG A 97 0.34 3.93 9.09
C ARG A 97 0.10 2.74 10.02
N PHE A 98 1.15 2.16 10.62
CA PHE A 98 1.04 1.01 11.52
C PHE A 98 -0.02 1.16 12.63
N PRO A 99 -0.19 2.32 13.31
CA PRO A 99 -1.28 2.48 14.29
C PRO A 99 -2.68 2.29 13.68
N LYS A 100 -2.89 2.69 12.42
CA LYS A 100 -4.15 2.46 11.70
C LYS A 100 -4.33 1.00 11.29
N PHE A 101 -3.25 0.30 10.95
CA PHE A 101 -3.30 -1.13 10.61
C PHE A 101 -3.68 -1.97 11.83
N LEU A 102 -3.10 -1.66 12.99
CA LEU A 102 -3.48 -2.28 14.27
C LEU A 102 -4.95 -1.99 14.60
N ALA A 103 -5.41 -0.75 14.48
CA ALA A 103 -6.81 -0.39 14.72
C ALA A 103 -7.83 -1.16 13.85
N ILE A 104 -7.51 -1.44 12.58
CA ILE A 104 -8.33 -2.28 11.69
C ILE A 104 -8.45 -3.71 12.23
N VAL A 105 -7.34 -4.29 12.71
CA VAL A 105 -7.34 -5.63 13.31
C VAL A 105 -8.08 -5.63 14.65
N THR A 106 -7.91 -4.63 15.50
CA THR A 106 -8.63 -4.50 16.79
C THR A 106 -10.15 -4.45 16.62
N GLN A 107 -10.65 -3.94 15.48
CA GLN A 107 -12.09 -3.92 15.18
C GLN A 107 -12.64 -5.24 14.64
N LYS A 108 -11.79 -6.11 14.09
CA LYS A 108 -12.21 -7.30 13.32
C LYS A 108 -11.73 -8.64 13.91
N LEU A 109 -10.74 -8.65 14.79
CA LEU A 109 -10.09 -9.85 15.33
C LEU A 109 -9.70 -9.67 16.81
N ASP A 110 -9.35 -10.78 17.45
CA ASP A 110 -9.04 -10.88 18.88
C ASP A 110 -7.76 -10.10 19.28
N LYS A 111 -7.62 -9.79 20.58
CA LYS A 111 -6.50 -8.99 21.12
C LYS A 111 -5.14 -9.65 20.83
N GLU A 112 -5.08 -10.96 20.92
CA GLU A 112 -3.90 -11.78 20.66
C GLU A 112 -3.44 -11.67 19.20
N CYS A 113 -4.38 -11.52 18.25
CA CYS A 113 -4.07 -11.26 16.85
C CYS A 113 -3.47 -9.86 16.64
N VAL A 114 -3.92 -8.86 17.42
CA VAL A 114 -3.36 -7.50 17.39
C VAL A 114 -1.92 -7.50 17.91
N GLU A 115 -1.65 -8.15 19.04
CA GLU A 115 -0.31 -8.25 19.63
C GLU A 115 0.67 -9.02 18.74
N LEU A 116 0.21 -10.10 18.10
CA LEU A 116 1.00 -10.88 17.15
C LEU A 116 1.36 -10.05 15.90
N LEU A 117 0.41 -9.29 15.36
CA LEU A 117 0.64 -8.37 14.25
C LEU A 117 1.55 -7.20 14.65
N GLU A 118 1.43 -6.66 15.85
CA GLU A 118 2.30 -5.60 16.37
C GLU A 118 3.77 -6.05 16.35
N GLY A 119 4.06 -7.26 16.85
CA GLY A 119 5.39 -7.86 16.78
C GLY A 119 5.90 -8.00 15.35
N LEU A 120 5.04 -8.45 14.43
CA LEU A 120 5.40 -8.60 13.01
C LEU A 120 5.67 -7.24 12.32
N LEU A 121 4.93 -6.18 12.64
CA LEU A 121 5.15 -4.84 12.11
C LEU A 121 6.44 -4.20 12.66
N GLN A 122 6.74 -4.45 13.95
CA GLN A 122 7.97 -4.00 14.60
C GLN A 122 9.20 -4.69 13.99
N ASP A 123 9.23 -6.03 14.01
CA ASP A 123 10.41 -6.82 13.64
C ASP A 123 10.53 -7.09 12.12
N GLY A 124 9.46 -6.92 11.34
CA GLY A 124 9.47 -7.02 9.87
C GLY A 124 9.11 -8.40 9.33
N ARG A 125 10.12 -9.25 9.07
CA ARG A 125 9.96 -10.62 8.56
C ARG A 125 10.24 -11.63 9.66
N LEU A 126 9.27 -12.46 10.02
CA LEU A 126 9.43 -13.44 11.11
C LEU A 126 9.06 -14.85 10.66
N THR A 127 9.79 -15.85 11.16
CA THR A 127 9.39 -17.26 11.10
C THR A 127 8.37 -17.57 12.19
N THR A 128 7.54 -18.60 11.99
CA THR A 128 6.60 -19.07 13.03
C THR A 128 7.31 -19.36 14.37
N LYS A 129 8.52 -19.95 14.33
CA LYS A 129 9.33 -20.21 15.54
C LYS A 129 9.71 -18.93 16.30
N GLN A 130 10.12 -17.87 15.59
CA GLN A 130 10.43 -16.57 16.21
C GLN A 130 9.17 -15.89 16.77
N MET A 131 8.03 -15.99 16.07
CA MET A 131 6.75 -15.47 16.53
C MET A 131 6.30 -16.15 17.84
N VAL A 132 6.43 -17.47 17.92
CA VAL A 132 6.17 -18.26 19.14
C VAL A 132 7.12 -17.88 20.28
N ALA A 133 8.43 -17.77 20.01
CA ALA A 133 9.41 -17.37 21.02
C ALA A 133 9.11 -15.98 21.61
N ARG A 134 8.74 -15.01 20.76
CA ARG A 134 8.33 -13.65 21.18
C ARG A 134 7.02 -13.66 21.98
N ALA A 135 6.06 -14.49 21.61
CA ALA A 135 4.79 -14.64 22.30
C ALA A 135 4.95 -15.34 23.67
N SER A 136 5.87 -16.31 23.76
CA SER A 136 6.18 -17.03 25.01
C SER A 136 6.75 -16.10 26.08
N GLN A 137 7.56 -15.10 25.69
CA GLN A 137 8.03 -14.04 26.60
C GLN A 137 6.89 -13.18 27.20
N ARG A 138 5.70 -13.19 26.58
CA ARG A 138 4.47 -12.52 27.05
C ARG A 138 3.46 -13.49 27.69
N GLY A 139 3.82 -14.77 27.86
CA GLY A 139 2.95 -15.80 28.46
C GLY A 139 1.91 -16.43 27.53
N LEU A 140 1.99 -16.19 26.21
CA LEU A 140 1.11 -16.80 25.22
C LEU A 140 1.61 -18.21 24.81
N GLY A 141 0.72 -19.19 24.82
CA GLY A 141 1.01 -20.57 24.39
C GLY A 141 1.14 -20.70 22.86
N GLU A 142 1.94 -21.67 22.42
CA GLU A 142 2.23 -21.90 20.99
C GLU A 142 0.96 -22.10 20.14
N ASP A 143 -0.01 -22.86 20.65
CA ASP A 143 -1.25 -23.15 19.91
C ASP A 143 -2.06 -21.87 19.64
N VAL A 144 -2.11 -20.94 20.60
CA VAL A 144 -2.78 -19.63 20.44
C VAL A 144 -2.11 -18.81 19.35
N VAL A 145 -0.77 -18.82 19.28
CA VAL A 145 -0.02 -18.14 18.22
C VAL A 145 -0.32 -18.73 16.85
N ARG A 146 -0.43 -20.06 16.77
CA ARG A 146 -0.74 -20.79 15.53
C ARG A 146 -2.16 -20.47 15.04
N ASP A 147 -3.13 -20.43 15.94
CA ASP A 147 -4.52 -20.09 15.63
C ASP A 147 -4.67 -18.60 15.25
N CYS A 148 -3.96 -17.69 15.92
CA CYS A 148 -3.92 -16.27 15.56
C CYS A 148 -3.30 -16.06 14.18
N LEU A 149 -2.20 -16.76 13.86
CA LEU A 149 -1.59 -16.72 12.53
C LEU A 149 -2.56 -17.26 11.45
N LEU A 150 -3.26 -18.37 11.72
CA LEU A 150 -4.28 -18.91 10.82
C LEU A 150 -5.42 -17.91 10.57
N LYS A 151 -5.94 -17.24 11.61
CA LYS A 151 -6.96 -16.17 11.48
C LYS A 151 -6.46 -14.99 10.64
N LEU A 152 -5.24 -14.51 10.90
CA LEU A 152 -4.64 -13.36 10.19
C LEU A 152 -4.37 -13.67 8.71
N VAL A 153 -3.89 -14.87 8.40
CA VAL A 153 -3.62 -15.33 7.02
C VAL A 153 -4.93 -15.58 6.26
N THR A 154 -5.92 -16.21 6.90
CA THR A 154 -7.27 -16.42 6.31
C THR A 154 -7.97 -15.08 6.02
N SER A 155 -7.69 -14.06 6.84
CA SER A 155 -8.17 -12.68 6.66
C SER A 155 -7.29 -11.83 5.73
N GLN A 156 -6.27 -12.44 5.10
CA GLN A 156 -5.31 -11.81 4.18
C GLN A 156 -4.48 -10.64 4.75
N TYR A 157 -4.47 -10.41 6.07
CA TYR A 157 -3.66 -9.38 6.72
C TYR A 157 -2.18 -9.76 6.86
N VAL A 158 -1.88 -11.06 6.83
CA VAL A 158 -0.53 -11.63 6.88
C VAL A 158 -0.34 -12.54 5.68
N GLU A 159 0.84 -12.47 5.08
CA GLU A 159 1.21 -13.24 3.88
C GLU A 159 2.64 -13.78 4.01
N ARG A 160 2.96 -14.81 3.23
CA ARG A 160 4.34 -15.27 3.09
C ARG A 160 5.19 -14.20 2.40
N CYS A 161 6.46 -14.13 2.79
CA CYS A 161 7.40 -13.19 2.19
C CYS A 161 7.65 -13.50 0.70
N PRO A 162 7.99 -12.48 -0.11
CA PRO A 162 8.45 -12.66 -1.47
C PRO A 162 9.72 -13.51 -1.54
N ALA A 163 9.97 -14.08 -2.72
CA ALA A 163 11.26 -14.67 -3.06
C ALA A 163 12.40 -13.68 -2.75
N ARG A 164 13.49 -14.19 -2.17
CA ARG A 164 14.63 -13.37 -1.73
C ARG A 164 15.27 -12.64 -2.91
N GLU A 165 15.43 -13.35 -4.02
CA GLU A 165 15.94 -12.84 -5.30
C GLU A 165 15.10 -13.43 -6.44
N PRO A 166 14.03 -12.76 -6.92
CA PRO A 166 13.43 -13.12 -8.19
C PRO A 166 14.42 -12.85 -9.33
N VAL A 167 14.57 -13.81 -10.22
CA VAL A 167 15.30 -13.65 -11.49
C VAL A 167 14.34 -13.01 -12.50
N ILE A 168 14.78 -11.94 -13.17
CA ILE A 168 13.96 -11.21 -14.13
C ILE A 168 14.61 -11.27 -15.51
N CYS A 169 14.10 -12.18 -16.34
CA CYS A 169 14.28 -12.17 -17.78
C CYS A 169 13.44 -11.02 -18.38
N LYS A 170 13.98 -10.28 -19.36
CA LYS A 170 13.18 -9.32 -20.12
C LYS A 170 12.26 -10.08 -21.08
N LEU A 171 10.96 -9.80 -21.02
CA LEU A 171 10.12 -9.96 -22.21
C LEU A 171 10.54 -8.90 -23.23
N VAL A 172 10.79 -9.32 -24.46
CA VAL A 172 11.23 -8.47 -25.57
C VAL A 172 10.25 -7.30 -25.72
N THR A 173 10.75 -6.08 -25.56
CA THR A 173 10.05 -4.89 -26.06
C THR A 173 10.30 -4.83 -27.55
N ASP A 174 9.30 -5.21 -28.35
CA ASP A 174 9.32 -4.92 -29.78
C ASP A 174 9.53 -3.42 -30.01
N GLU A 175 10.51 -3.10 -30.83
CA GLU A 175 10.84 -1.71 -31.14
C GLU A 175 9.74 -1.10 -32.02
N THR A 176 8.98 -0.13 -31.52
CA THR A 176 8.67 1.08 -32.30
C THR A 176 8.11 2.24 -31.48
N THR A 177 8.65 3.43 -31.76
CA THR A 177 8.20 4.77 -31.35
C THR A 177 8.41 5.20 -29.89
N ALA A 178 9.05 6.37 -29.74
CA ALA A 178 9.51 6.90 -28.47
C ALA A 178 8.44 7.71 -27.73
N LYS A 179 8.16 7.33 -26.47
CA LYS A 179 7.76 8.25 -25.39
C LYS A 179 8.45 7.86 -24.08
N ILE A 180 9.61 8.46 -23.85
CA ILE A 180 10.36 8.32 -22.60
C ILE A 180 9.63 9.10 -21.51
N ASN A 181 9.00 8.40 -20.53
CA ASN A 181 8.86 8.87 -19.13
C ASN A 181 8.16 7.90 -18.14
N GLU A 182 7.48 6.83 -18.58
CA GLU A 182 6.69 5.95 -17.66
C GLU A 182 7.42 4.68 -17.16
N VAL A 183 8.65 4.44 -17.62
CA VAL A 183 9.40 3.18 -17.43
C VAL A 183 9.67 2.76 -15.96
N PRO A 184 9.95 3.66 -14.98
CA PRO A 184 10.35 3.23 -13.63
C PRO A 184 9.26 2.49 -12.84
N GLU A 185 8.00 2.96 -12.92
CA GLU A 185 6.90 2.41 -12.10
C GLU A 185 6.42 1.05 -12.63
N ALA A 186 6.57 0.81 -13.94
CA ALA A 186 6.34 -0.51 -14.53
C ALA A 186 7.40 -1.52 -14.08
N LEU A 187 8.68 -1.10 -13.99
CA LEU A 187 9.76 -1.97 -13.53
C LEU A 187 9.61 -2.36 -12.05
N GLU A 188 9.29 -1.41 -11.16
CA GLU A 188 9.01 -1.71 -9.75
C GLU A 188 7.83 -2.69 -9.60
N GLN A 189 6.73 -2.47 -10.32
CA GLN A 189 5.57 -3.36 -10.30
C GLN A 189 5.89 -4.76 -10.82
N SER A 190 6.71 -4.89 -11.88
CA SER A 190 7.16 -6.17 -12.40
C SER A 190 8.10 -6.91 -11.44
N ILE A 191 9.04 -6.21 -10.80
CA ILE A 191 9.92 -6.78 -9.76
C ILE A 191 9.08 -7.33 -8.59
N LEU A 192 8.14 -6.53 -8.09
CA LEU A 192 7.29 -6.93 -6.97
C LEU A 192 6.35 -8.09 -7.35
N ALA A 193 5.79 -8.10 -8.56
CA ALA A 193 4.96 -9.19 -9.05
C ALA A 193 5.74 -10.50 -9.23
N ALA A 194 6.97 -10.44 -9.74
CA ALA A 194 7.86 -11.60 -9.86
C ALA A 194 8.35 -12.12 -8.50
N ALA A 195 8.47 -11.24 -7.51
CA ALA A 195 8.85 -11.62 -6.15
C ALA A 195 7.71 -12.30 -5.38
N VAL A 196 6.45 -11.89 -5.59
CA VAL A 196 5.29 -12.38 -4.84
C VAL A 196 5.01 -13.87 -5.17
N PRO A 197 4.90 -14.75 -4.16
CA PRO A 197 4.54 -16.15 -4.41
C PRO A 197 3.12 -16.24 -4.96
N VAL A 198 2.84 -17.25 -5.78
CA VAL A 198 1.49 -17.55 -6.31
C VAL A 198 0.46 -17.52 -5.17
N ASP A 199 -0.72 -16.92 -5.39
CA ASP A 199 -1.75 -16.68 -4.36
C ASP A 199 -2.06 -17.91 -3.49
N ALA A 200 -2.05 -19.11 -4.09
CA ALA A 200 -2.26 -20.41 -3.41
C ALA A 200 -1.17 -20.76 -2.37
N ILE A 201 0.04 -20.23 -2.51
CA ILE A 201 1.16 -20.39 -1.57
C ILE A 201 1.22 -19.16 -0.63
N ARG A 202 0.99 -17.95 -1.17
CA ARG A 202 1.01 -16.65 -0.47
C ARG A 202 0.20 -16.63 0.83
N PHE A 203 -0.98 -17.26 0.82
CA PHE A 203 -1.90 -17.35 1.96
C PHE A 203 -2.10 -18.77 2.50
N SER A 204 -1.19 -19.71 2.20
CA SER A 204 -1.27 -21.08 2.73
C SER A 204 -0.47 -21.23 4.02
N VAL A 205 -1.09 -21.79 5.06
CA VAL A 205 -0.40 -22.35 6.24
C VAL A 205 -0.31 -23.86 6.05
N THR A 206 0.83 -24.34 5.56
CA THR A 206 1.11 -25.77 5.41
C THR A 206 1.42 -26.39 6.76
N LYS A 207 0.85 -27.58 7.06
CA LYS A 207 1.11 -28.33 8.30
C LYS A 207 2.59 -28.70 8.52
N ASN A 208 3.42 -28.59 7.48
CA ASN A 208 4.86 -28.90 7.52
C ASN A 208 5.74 -27.83 8.20
N THR A 209 5.20 -26.81 8.88
CA THR A 209 5.98 -26.06 9.87
C THR A 209 6.23 -26.91 11.12
N GLY A 210 7.07 -27.96 11.00
CA GLY A 210 7.66 -28.71 12.12
C GLY A 210 6.70 -29.47 13.03
N PHE A 211 5.72 -30.21 12.48
CA PHE A 211 4.82 -31.02 13.29
C PHE A 211 5.40 -32.40 13.62
N CYS A 212 5.84 -32.58 14.88
CA CYS A 212 5.92 -33.89 15.52
C CYS A 212 4.83 -33.99 16.60
N ILE A 213 3.60 -34.33 16.19
CA ILE A 213 2.59 -34.80 17.14
C ILE A 213 2.66 -36.32 17.21
N ASN A 214 3.39 -36.81 18.23
CA ASN A 214 3.14 -38.14 18.74
C ASN A 214 1.77 -38.13 19.40
N LYS A 215 0.78 -38.75 18.75
CA LYS A 215 -0.46 -39.12 19.41
C LYS A 215 -0.83 -40.54 19.02
N GLU A 216 -0.27 -41.47 19.77
CA GLU A 216 -0.90 -42.77 19.98
C GLU A 216 -2.35 -42.54 20.41
N ILE A 217 -3.29 -43.25 19.78
CA ILE A 217 -4.52 -43.76 20.41
C ILE A 217 -5.07 -44.88 19.49
N SER A 218 -5.07 -46.09 20.07
CA SER A 218 -5.84 -47.29 19.74
C SER A 218 -6.23 -47.63 18.29
N SER A 219 -5.67 -48.74 17.84
CA SER A 219 -6.18 -49.63 16.80
C SER A 219 -7.61 -50.15 17.04
N ASN A 220 -8.37 -50.29 15.95
CA ASN A 220 -9.26 -51.42 15.59
C ASN A 220 -9.64 -51.22 14.11
N SER A 221 -9.69 -52.21 13.21
CA SER A 221 -9.70 -53.69 13.34
C SER A 221 -9.02 -54.40 12.17
N SER A 222 -8.74 -55.71 12.33
CA SER A 222 -8.46 -56.74 11.27
C SER A 222 -7.22 -56.54 10.38
N THR A 223 -6.35 -57.53 10.11
CA THR A 223 -6.53 -59.01 10.19
C THR A 223 -5.22 -59.74 10.54
N ILE A 224 -5.34 -60.99 11.01
CA ILE A 224 -4.28 -61.93 11.48
C ILE A 224 -3.44 -62.43 10.28
N THR A 225 -2.09 -62.35 10.24
CA THR A 225 -1.03 -63.23 10.81
C THR A 225 0.34 -62.50 10.85
N GLY A 226 1.48 -62.99 11.40
CA GLY A 226 1.75 -64.17 12.26
C GLY A 226 3.21 -64.71 12.21
N VAL A 227 3.81 -65.00 13.38
CA VAL A 227 5.02 -65.83 13.67
C VAL A 227 6.44 -65.29 13.34
N GLY A 228 7.29 -65.24 14.40
CA GLY A 228 8.77 -65.38 14.36
C GLY A 228 9.61 -64.16 13.88
N GLU A 229 10.87 -63.98 14.25
CA GLU A 229 11.70 -64.61 15.30
C GLU A 229 12.91 -63.70 15.63
N LYS A 230 13.60 -63.92 16.76
CA LYS A 230 14.75 -63.09 17.18
C LYS A 230 15.99 -63.32 16.30
N ARG A 231 16.71 -62.23 15.97
CA ARG A 231 18.20 -62.26 15.95
C ARG A 231 18.81 -60.86 16.02
N LYS A 232 19.81 -60.69 16.89
CA LYS A 232 20.82 -59.62 16.75
C LYS A 232 21.80 -60.07 15.67
N LEU A 233 22.22 -59.16 14.79
CA LEU A 233 23.57 -59.21 14.22
C LEU A 233 24.04 -57.78 13.94
N ASP A 234 25.32 -57.56 14.17
CA ASP A 234 26.02 -56.29 14.09
C ASP A 234 27.01 -56.38 12.91
N SER A 235 26.90 -55.46 11.93
CA SER A 235 27.93 -55.25 10.89
C SER A 235 27.62 -54.06 9.96
N LEU A 236 28.47 -53.03 10.07
CA LEU A 236 29.11 -52.27 8.98
C LEU A 236 28.24 -51.52 7.93
N GLU A 237 28.41 -50.20 7.98
CA GLU A 237 28.65 -49.28 6.85
C GLU A 237 27.85 -49.47 5.54
N LEU A 238 26.87 -48.58 5.34
CA LEU A 238 26.57 -48.03 4.02
C LEU A 238 26.36 -46.52 4.11
N ASP A 239 27.04 -45.78 3.24
CA ASP A 239 26.84 -44.34 3.04
C ASP A 239 25.36 -44.02 2.78
N THR A 240 24.82 -43.08 3.54
CA THR A 240 23.67 -42.29 3.10
C THR A 240 23.90 -40.85 3.51
N LYS A 241 24.40 -40.07 2.54
CA LYS A 241 24.43 -38.61 2.65
C LYS A 241 23.02 -38.12 3.01
N PRO A 242 22.83 -37.33 4.07
CA PRO A 242 21.62 -36.56 4.20
C PRO A 242 21.68 -35.40 3.21
N ASP A 243 21.30 -35.65 1.95
CA ASP A 243 20.79 -34.60 1.05
C ASP A 243 19.40 -34.13 1.54
N ALA A 244 19.33 -33.77 2.82
CA ALA A 244 18.28 -32.95 3.37
C ALA A 244 18.53 -31.54 2.87
N LYS A 245 17.92 -31.19 1.74
CA LYS A 245 17.63 -29.79 1.44
C LYS A 245 16.80 -29.27 2.62
N GLU A 246 17.43 -28.53 3.52
CA GLU A 246 16.72 -27.86 4.60
C GLU A 246 15.65 -26.98 3.95
N GLU A 247 14.37 -27.32 4.16
CA GLU A 247 13.27 -26.51 3.63
C GLU A 247 13.40 -25.11 4.22
N GLU A 248 13.64 -24.10 3.36
CA GLU A 248 13.91 -22.74 3.84
C GLU A 248 12.79 -22.28 4.79
N PRO A 249 13.15 -21.72 5.97
CA PRO A 249 12.15 -21.43 6.99
C PRO A 249 11.17 -20.37 6.49
N VAL A 250 9.88 -20.74 6.44
CA VAL A 250 8.80 -19.88 5.93
C VAL A 250 8.75 -18.58 6.74
N LEU A 251 9.06 -17.47 6.06
CA LEU A 251 8.99 -16.11 6.60
C LEU A 251 7.63 -15.49 6.31
N TRP A 252 7.04 -14.86 7.31
CA TRP A 252 5.79 -14.11 7.24
C TRP A 252 6.03 -12.60 7.26
N ARG A 253 5.13 -11.83 6.65
CA ARG A 253 5.08 -10.37 6.73
C ARG A 253 3.64 -9.86 6.77
N ALA A 254 3.44 -8.63 7.23
CA ALA A 254 2.15 -7.96 7.09
C ALA A 254 1.86 -7.65 5.61
N ASN A 255 0.65 -7.94 5.16
CA ASN A 255 0.16 -7.60 3.83
C ASN A 255 -0.34 -6.15 3.81
N PHE A 256 0.55 -5.21 3.50
CA PHE A 256 0.17 -3.80 3.45
C PHE A 256 -0.90 -3.51 2.38
N GLU A 257 -0.96 -4.29 1.30
CA GLU A 257 -1.94 -4.09 0.23
C GLU A 257 -3.37 -4.22 0.78
N GLU A 258 -3.63 -5.23 1.63
CA GLU A 258 -4.93 -5.43 2.28
C GLU A 258 -5.27 -4.32 3.27
N PHE A 259 -4.29 -3.83 4.03
CA PHE A 259 -4.52 -2.68 4.91
C PHE A 259 -4.84 -1.39 4.15
N ILE A 260 -4.16 -1.12 3.03
CA ILE A 260 -4.47 0.05 2.20
C ILE A 260 -5.83 -0.12 1.49
N ARG A 261 -6.19 -1.34 1.05
CA ARG A 261 -7.53 -1.66 0.51
C ARG A 261 -8.62 -1.37 1.54
N SER A 262 -8.46 -1.85 2.78
CA SER A 262 -9.42 -1.60 3.86
C SER A 262 -9.50 -0.11 4.22
N LEU A 263 -8.39 0.62 4.29
CA LEU A 263 -8.41 2.07 4.53
C LEU A 263 -9.13 2.85 3.41
N ARG A 264 -8.95 2.44 2.16
CA ARG A 264 -9.67 3.00 1.00
C ARG A 264 -11.17 2.72 1.12
N HIS A 265 -11.58 1.50 1.49
CA HIS A 265 -12.99 1.17 1.72
C HIS A 265 -13.61 2.06 2.81
N THR A 266 -12.95 2.20 3.98
CA THR A 266 -13.40 3.11 5.06
C THR A 266 -13.57 4.54 4.57
N ALA A 267 -12.58 5.09 3.85
CA ALA A 267 -12.65 6.46 3.33
C ALA A 267 -13.77 6.66 2.30
N CYS A 268 -14.05 5.67 1.44
CA CYS A 268 -15.19 5.72 0.51
C CYS A 268 -16.54 5.71 1.25
N ILE A 269 -16.67 4.88 2.29
CA ILE A 269 -17.88 4.78 3.12
C ILE A 269 -18.14 6.09 3.86
N GLU A 270 -17.09 6.70 4.43
CA GLU A 270 -17.18 8.00 5.10
C GLU A 270 -17.52 9.15 4.14
N ASN A 271 -16.95 9.17 2.92
CA ASN A 271 -17.31 10.18 1.91
C ASN A 271 -18.76 10.06 1.47
N VAL A 272 -19.25 8.84 1.23
CA VAL A 272 -20.66 8.58 0.90
C VAL A 272 -21.58 9.01 2.04
N ARG A 273 -21.27 8.63 3.29
CA ARG A 273 -22.05 9.03 4.47
C ARG A 273 -22.20 10.55 4.60
N MET A 274 -21.13 11.30 4.30
CA MET A 274 -21.16 12.77 4.37
C MET A 274 -21.90 13.46 3.22
N ARG A 275 -22.11 12.78 2.08
CA ARG A 275 -22.68 13.40 0.86
C ARG A 275 -24.07 12.89 0.49
N LEU A 276 -24.44 11.69 0.92
CA LEU A 276 -25.75 11.06 0.71
C LEU A 276 -26.43 10.83 2.07
N ASP A 277 -26.57 9.57 2.50
CA ASP A 277 -27.13 9.19 3.79
C ASP A 277 -26.37 7.99 4.40
N ASP A 278 -26.65 7.69 5.68
CA ASP A 278 -26.15 6.49 6.35
C ASP A 278 -26.60 5.20 5.65
N GLY A 279 -27.77 5.22 4.99
CA GLY A 279 -28.30 4.08 4.24
C GLY A 279 -27.40 3.68 3.06
N ALA A 280 -27.05 4.64 2.19
CA ALA A 280 -26.11 4.44 1.10
C ALA A 280 -24.72 4.01 1.61
N ALA A 281 -24.29 4.52 2.77
CA ALA A 281 -23.02 4.14 3.39
C ALA A 281 -23.01 2.67 3.87
N ILE A 282 -24.10 2.18 4.46
CA ILE A 282 -24.27 0.77 4.85
C ILE A 282 -24.28 -0.13 3.61
N ILE A 283 -25.00 0.24 2.55
CA ILE A 283 -25.06 -0.53 1.30
C ILE A 283 -23.68 -0.61 0.64
N LEU A 284 -22.95 0.51 0.56
CA LEU A 284 -21.56 0.54 0.09
C LEU A 284 -20.66 -0.37 0.95
N SER A 285 -20.78 -0.32 2.28
CA SER A 285 -20.00 -1.17 3.19
C SER A 285 -20.26 -2.66 2.96
N ALA A 286 -21.54 -3.06 2.80
CA ALA A 286 -21.93 -4.44 2.54
C ALA A 286 -21.38 -4.95 1.19
N ILE A 287 -21.41 -4.11 0.15
CA ILE A 287 -20.87 -4.45 -1.17
C ILE A 287 -19.35 -4.63 -1.10
N LEU A 288 -18.63 -3.73 -0.44
CA LEU A 288 -17.16 -3.79 -0.38
C LEU A 288 -16.62 -4.94 0.47
N GLU A 289 -17.32 -5.34 1.53
CA GLU A 289 -16.95 -6.55 2.29
C GLU A 289 -17.31 -7.83 1.51
N ALA A 290 -18.36 -7.81 0.68
CA ALA A 290 -18.69 -8.92 -0.22
C ALA A 290 -17.69 -9.09 -1.38
N THR A 291 -17.27 -8.00 -2.06
CA THR A 291 -16.27 -8.05 -3.14
C THR A 291 -14.83 -8.25 -2.65
N ARG A 292 -14.59 -8.16 -1.33
CA ARG A 292 -13.26 -8.12 -0.71
C ARG A 292 -12.30 -9.22 -1.17
N ARG A 293 -12.77 -10.47 -1.31
CA ARG A 293 -11.94 -11.62 -1.71
C ARG A 293 -11.53 -11.60 -3.19
N GLU A 294 -12.24 -10.84 -4.01
CA GLU A 294 -12.07 -10.79 -5.47
C GLU A 294 -11.29 -9.54 -5.92
N GLU A 295 -11.21 -8.51 -5.07
CA GLU A 295 -10.51 -7.26 -5.35
C GLU A 295 -8.97 -7.37 -5.29
N LYS A 296 -8.35 -8.01 -6.28
CA LYS A 296 -6.90 -8.30 -6.27
C LYS A 296 -5.95 -7.08 -6.22
N LYS A 297 -6.38 -5.85 -6.51
CA LYS A 297 -5.52 -4.65 -6.52
C LYS A 297 -6.11 -3.45 -5.78
N VAL A 298 -5.29 -2.65 -5.09
CA VAL A 298 -5.72 -1.41 -4.42
C VAL A 298 -6.27 -0.35 -5.40
N LYS A 299 -5.65 -0.17 -6.57
CA LYS A 299 -6.02 0.84 -7.58
C LYS A 299 -7.08 0.34 -8.59
N MET A 300 -8.05 -0.48 -8.15
CA MET A 300 -9.17 -0.90 -9.01
C MET A 300 -10.15 0.25 -9.27
N LYS A 301 -10.48 0.48 -10.55
CA LYS A 301 -11.36 1.59 -10.99
C LYS A 301 -12.82 1.39 -10.59
N THR A 302 -13.27 0.14 -10.58
CA THR A 302 -14.63 -0.28 -10.20
C THR A 302 -14.59 -1.50 -9.30
N SER A 303 -15.61 -1.70 -8.47
CA SER A 303 -15.81 -2.99 -7.77
C SER A 303 -16.12 -4.10 -8.78
N VAL A 304 -16.05 -5.35 -8.31
CA VAL A 304 -16.63 -6.50 -9.04
C VAL A 304 -18.16 -6.33 -9.10
N PRO A 305 -18.84 -6.66 -10.22
CA PRO A 305 -20.29 -6.60 -10.30
C PRO A 305 -20.96 -7.62 -9.38
N LEU A 306 -21.95 -7.19 -8.59
CA LEU A 306 -22.79 -8.05 -7.75
C LEU A 306 -24.27 -7.99 -8.18
N SER A 307 -24.99 -9.10 -8.01
CA SER A 307 -26.45 -9.14 -8.20
C SER A 307 -27.19 -8.42 -7.06
N LEU A 308 -28.38 -7.87 -7.33
CA LEU A 308 -29.19 -7.20 -6.30
C LEU A 308 -29.51 -8.11 -5.10
N ASN A 309 -29.71 -9.41 -5.33
CA ASN A 309 -30.00 -10.39 -4.28
C ASN A 309 -28.77 -10.62 -3.39
N SER A 310 -27.58 -10.78 -3.98
CA SER A 310 -26.32 -10.89 -3.25
C SER A 310 -26.04 -9.65 -2.38
N ILE A 311 -26.35 -8.47 -2.91
CA ILE A 311 -26.23 -7.19 -2.17
C ILE A 311 -27.22 -7.15 -1.01
N PHE A 312 -28.48 -7.53 -1.24
CA PHE A 312 -29.51 -7.55 -0.19
C PHE A 312 -29.15 -8.53 0.93
N GLU A 313 -28.69 -9.74 0.62
CA GLU A 313 -28.18 -10.69 1.62
C GLU A 313 -26.97 -10.16 2.41
N ALA A 314 -26.04 -9.47 1.75
CA ALA A 314 -24.88 -8.87 2.41
C ALA A 314 -25.30 -7.73 3.36
N VAL A 315 -26.24 -6.90 2.94
CA VAL A 315 -26.85 -5.86 3.78
C VAL A 315 -27.53 -6.50 4.99
N MET A 316 -28.36 -7.54 4.79
CA MET A 316 -29.08 -8.23 5.87
C MET A 316 -28.20 -8.97 6.88
N LYS A 317 -26.92 -9.20 6.58
CA LYS A 317 -25.91 -9.73 7.53
C LYS A 317 -25.30 -8.63 8.42
N THR A 318 -25.55 -7.36 8.13
CA THR A 318 -25.03 -6.21 8.88
C THR A 318 -25.96 -5.88 10.04
N LYS A 319 -25.42 -5.61 11.24
CA LYS A 319 -26.22 -5.43 12.47
C LYS A 319 -27.23 -4.28 12.43
N ASP A 320 -27.02 -3.31 11.54
CA ASP A 320 -27.81 -2.07 11.45
C ASP A 320 -28.94 -2.13 10.38
N SER A 321 -29.17 -3.30 9.75
CA SER A 321 -29.92 -3.39 8.48
C SER A 321 -31.44 -3.56 8.58
N CYS A 322 -32.03 -3.61 9.78
CA CYS A 322 -33.43 -4.02 9.99
C CYS A 322 -34.53 -3.14 9.34
N ILE A 323 -34.19 -2.06 8.64
CA ILE A 323 -35.13 -1.08 8.05
C ILE A 323 -34.89 -0.89 6.53
N MET A 324 -34.06 -1.72 5.89
CA MET A 324 -33.77 -1.64 4.45
C MET A 324 -34.71 -2.51 3.62
N THR A 325 -35.62 -1.89 2.87
CA THR A 325 -36.38 -2.58 1.81
C THR A 325 -35.57 -2.68 0.52
N LEU A 326 -35.86 -3.68 -0.31
CA LEU A 326 -35.16 -3.92 -1.58
C LEU A 326 -35.26 -2.72 -2.54
N ASP A 327 -36.39 -2.02 -2.55
CA ASP A 327 -36.56 -0.78 -3.34
C ASP A 327 -35.72 0.39 -2.80
N ARG A 328 -35.55 0.50 -1.47
CA ARG A 328 -34.64 1.50 -0.87
C ARG A 328 -33.18 1.19 -1.22
N VAL A 329 -32.80 -0.09 -1.28
CA VAL A 329 -31.47 -0.51 -1.74
C VAL A 329 -31.27 -0.11 -3.21
N ARG A 330 -32.24 -0.41 -4.10
CA ARG A 330 -32.19 0.00 -5.51
C ARG A 330 -32.10 1.53 -5.67
N ALA A 331 -32.90 2.30 -4.94
CA ALA A 331 -32.86 3.76 -4.97
C ALA A 331 -31.48 4.32 -4.52
N SER A 332 -30.89 3.73 -3.48
CA SER A 332 -29.57 4.12 -2.98
C SER A 332 -28.45 3.79 -3.96
N LEU A 333 -28.54 2.65 -4.68
CA LEU A 333 -27.59 2.27 -5.74
C LEU A 333 -27.61 3.27 -6.91
N VAL A 334 -28.78 3.80 -7.27
CA VAL A 334 -28.91 4.87 -8.27
C VAL A 334 -28.24 6.16 -7.77
N GLN A 335 -28.45 6.55 -6.51
CA GLN A 335 -27.79 7.73 -5.91
C GLN A 335 -26.26 7.59 -5.83
N LEU A 336 -25.75 6.37 -5.59
CA LEU A 336 -24.33 6.03 -5.63
C LEU A 336 -23.72 6.07 -7.04
N GLY A 337 -24.49 6.39 -8.08
CA GLY A 337 -24.03 6.40 -9.46
C GLY A 337 -23.62 5.02 -9.96
N CYS A 338 -24.28 3.96 -9.48
CA CYS A 338 -24.05 2.57 -9.88
C CYS A 338 -25.11 2.18 -10.91
N PRO A 339 -24.89 2.39 -12.23
CA PRO A 339 -25.85 2.01 -13.25
C PRO A 339 -26.03 0.49 -13.26
N GLN A 340 -27.29 0.06 -13.35
CA GLN A 340 -27.66 -1.33 -13.58
C GLN A 340 -27.09 -1.79 -14.92
N ARG A 341 -26.26 -2.84 -14.91
CA ARG A 341 -25.73 -3.45 -16.13
C ARG A 341 -26.80 -4.36 -16.73
N VAL A 342 -27.39 -3.91 -17.83
CA VAL A 342 -28.22 -4.75 -18.72
C VAL A 342 -27.25 -5.64 -19.53
N PRO A 343 -27.46 -6.97 -19.62
CA PRO A 343 -28.66 -7.72 -19.23
C PRO A 343 -28.64 -8.42 -17.85
N ASP A 344 -27.49 -8.49 -17.15
CA ASP A 344 -27.30 -9.39 -16.00
C ASP A 344 -27.82 -8.87 -14.64
N ASP A 345 -28.55 -7.75 -14.60
CA ASP A 345 -29.06 -7.11 -13.37
C ASP A 345 -28.01 -6.89 -12.27
N SER A 346 -26.77 -6.64 -12.70
CA SER A 346 -25.60 -6.49 -11.83
C SER A 346 -25.18 -5.03 -11.64
N TYR A 347 -24.68 -4.73 -10.44
CA TYR A 347 -24.27 -3.40 -10.02
C TYR A 347 -22.77 -3.39 -9.73
N SER A 348 -22.05 -2.42 -10.30
CA SER A 348 -20.63 -2.20 -10.04
C SER A 348 -20.37 -0.77 -9.59
N ILE A 349 -19.63 -0.59 -8.50
CA ILE A 349 -19.39 0.72 -7.89
C ILE A 349 -18.22 1.41 -8.57
N GLY A 350 -18.41 2.67 -8.97
CA GLY A 350 -17.37 3.56 -9.47
C GLY A 350 -16.44 4.04 -8.35
N LEU A 351 -15.48 3.21 -7.93
CA LEU A 351 -14.54 3.58 -6.87
C LEU A 351 -13.70 4.81 -7.25
N ASN A 352 -13.31 4.94 -8.52
CA ASN A 352 -12.59 6.12 -8.98
C ASN A 352 -13.38 7.42 -8.83
N SER A 353 -14.67 7.46 -9.16
CA SER A 353 -15.46 8.70 -9.06
C SER A 353 -15.65 9.12 -7.60
N ILE A 354 -15.90 8.18 -6.69
CA ILE A 354 -15.95 8.45 -5.24
C ILE A 354 -14.62 9.02 -4.74
N ILE A 355 -13.48 8.41 -5.14
CA ILE A 355 -12.14 8.85 -4.73
C ILE A 355 -11.79 10.23 -5.32
N GLU A 356 -12.14 10.49 -6.58
CA GLU A 356 -11.93 11.79 -7.22
C GLU A 356 -12.77 12.89 -6.57
N LEU A 357 -14.04 12.61 -6.23
CA LEU A 357 -14.90 13.52 -5.47
C LEU A 357 -14.31 13.83 -4.09
N ALA A 358 -13.88 12.81 -3.34
CA ALA A 358 -13.22 12.98 -2.04
C ALA A 358 -11.92 13.82 -2.14
N ARG A 359 -11.12 13.62 -3.19
CA ARG A 359 -9.91 14.44 -3.46
C ARG A 359 -10.26 15.89 -3.79
N ASN A 360 -11.28 16.12 -4.61
CA ASN A 360 -11.77 17.46 -4.91
C ASN A 360 -12.21 18.17 -3.63
N ASP A 361 -13.01 17.52 -2.78
CA ASP A 361 -13.51 18.07 -1.51
C ASP A 361 -12.37 18.41 -0.52
N GLU A 362 -11.35 17.55 -0.39
CA GLU A 362 -10.19 17.81 0.48
C GLU A 362 -9.36 19.00 -0.02
N VAL A 363 -9.14 19.12 -1.33
CA VAL A 363 -8.37 20.24 -1.91
C VAL A 363 -9.17 21.54 -1.90
N GLU A 364 -10.48 21.47 -2.10
CA GLU A 364 -11.43 22.55 -1.82
C GLU A 364 -11.28 23.05 -0.36
N SER A 365 -11.17 22.14 0.61
CA SER A 365 -10.94 22.43 2.04
C SER A 365 -9.58 23.08 2.30
N VAL A 366 -8.50 22.62 1.65
CA VAL A 366 -7.17 23.25 1.72
C VAL A 366 -7.20 24.68 1.17
N VAL A 367 -7.83 24.91 0.01
CA VAL A 367 -7.94 26.24 -0.60
C VAL A 367 -8.75 27.17 0.30
N LEU A 368 -9.88 26.72 0.85
CA LEU A 368 -10.71 27.48 1.76
C LEU A 368 -9.95 27.91 3.03
N LYS A 369 -9.17 27.01 3.62
CA LYS A 369 -8.39 27.29 4.84
C LYS A 369 -7.18 28.20 4.62
N ARG A 370 -6.53 28.14 3.45
CA ARG A 370 -5.33 28.95 3.14
C ARG A 370 -5.62 30.30 2.52
N TYR A 371 -6.56 30.36 1.58
CA TYR A 371 -6.80 31.55 0.75
C TYR A 371 -8.18 32.19 0.96
N GLY A 372 -9.05 31.57 1.76
CA GLY A 372 -10.36 32.11 2.15
C GLY A 372 -11.50 31.79 1.19
N ARG A 373 -12.68 32.35 1.49
CA ARG A 373 -13.96 32.00 0.85
C ARG A 373 -14.04 32.35 -0.63
N ASP A 374 -13.37 33.41 -1.07
CA ASP A 374 -13.49 33.90 -2.44
C ASP A 374 -12.60 33.09 -3.38
N ALA A 375 -11.37 32.82 -2.95
CA ALA A 375 -10.48 31.86 -3.60
C ALA A 375 -11.13 30.47 -3.73
N TYR A 376 -11.82 30.02 -2.67
CA TYR A 376 -12.60 28.78 -2.68
C TYR A 376 -13.70 28.78 -3.76
N ARG A 377 -14.53 29.83 -3.85
CA ARG A 377 -15.58 29.94 -4.88
C ARG A 377 -15.00 29.87 -6.29
N MET A 378 -13.90 30.59 -6.53
CA MET A 378 -13.24 30.67 -7.83
C MET A 378 -12.57 29.34 -8.22
N PHE A 379 -11.86 28.71 -7.29
CA PHE A 379 -11.26 27.39 -7.49
C PHE A 379 -12.31 26.31 -7.76
N ARG A 380 -13.41 26.30 -7.00
CA ARG A 380 -14.53 25.36 -7.18
C ARG A 380 -15.20 25.51 -8.54
N LEU A 381 -15.38 26.74 -9.03
CA LEU A 381 -15.90 26.98 -10.38
C LEU A 381 -14.96 26.39 -11.44
N LEU A 382 -13.66 26.68 -11.34
CA LEU A 382 -12.65 26.21 -12.29
C LEU A 382 -12.53 24.68 -12.30
N SER A 383 -12.53 24.04 -11.12
CA SER A 383 -12.44 22.58 -10.99
C SER A 383 -13.67 21.86 -11.54
N LYS A 384 -14.86 22.45 -11.45
CA LYS A 384 -16.10 21.91 -12.04
C LYS A 384 -16.24 22.18 -13.53
N ALA A 385 -15.75 23.31 -14.01
CA ALA A 385 -15.89 23.71 -15.41
C ALA A 385 -14.93 22.94 -16.33
N ASP A 386 -13.79 22.46 -15.80
CA ASP A 386 -12.77 21.64 -16.49
C ASP A 386 -12.25 22.24 -17.81
N ARG A 387 -12.40 23.56 -17.97
CA ARG A 387 -12.08 24.32 -19.18
C ARG A 387 -11.44 25.65 -18.81
N LEU A 388 -10.74 26.24 -19.77
CA LEU A 388 -10.20 27.59 -19.66
C LEU A 388 -11.35 28.61 -19.52
N LEU A 389 -11.29 29.46 -18.50
CA LEU A 389 -12.24 30.54 -18.25
C LEU A 389 -11.52 31.90 -18.20
N ASP A 390 -12.16 32.91 -18.80
CA ASP A 390 -11.71 34.30 -18.75
C ASP A 390 -11.85 34.90 -17.34
N THR A 391 -10.92 35.78 -16.97
CA THR A 391 -10.93 36.48 -15.67
C THR A 391 -12.27 37.16 -15.36
N ASP A 392 -12.87 37.86 -16.33
CA ASP A 392 -14.17 38.52 -16.17
C ASP A 392 -15.31 37.52 -15.93
N LYS A 393 -15.37 36.43 -16.73
CA LYS A 393 -16.39 35.39 -16.57
C LYS A 393 -16.29 34.71 -15.20
N ILE A 394 -15.08 34.55 -14.66
CA ILE A 394 -14.87 34.02 -13.30
C ILE A 394 -15.42 35.02 -12.27
N SER A 395 -15.09 36.31 -12.37
CA SER A 395 -15.62 37.35 -11.46
C SER A 395 -17.15 37.37 -11.47
N ASP A 396 -17.75 37.45 -12.66
CA ASP A 396 -19.20 37.57 -12.85
C ASP A 396 -19.94 36.32 -12.35
N THR A 397 -19.38 35.11 -12.53
CA THR A 397 -19.99 33.85 -12.06
C THR A 397 -19.81 33.60 -10.55
N THR A 398 -18.73 34.12 -9.96
CA THR A 398 -18.38 33.87 -8.54
C THR A 398 -18.85 34.98 -7.58
N PHE A 399 -19.31 36.10 -8.14
CA PHE A 399 -19.67 37.32 -7.42
C PHE A 399 -18.51 37.87 -6.56
N VAL A 400 -17.28 37.77 -7.07
CA VAL A 400 -16.06 38.33 -6.47
C VAL A 400 -15.72 39.63 -7.20
N GLU A 401 -15.35 40.68 -6.47
CA GLU A 401 -15.04 41.99 -7.08
C GLU A 401 -13.94 41.91 -8.16
N LYS A 402 -14.20 42.51 -9.33
CA LYS A 402 -13.27 42.51 -10.48
C LYS A 402 -11.86 43.05 -10.15
N LYS A 403 -11.73 43.88 -9.10
CA LYS A 403 -10.45 44.40 -8.60
C LYS A 403 -9.62 43.35 -7.85
N ASP A 404 -10.26 42.36 -7.24
CA ASP A 404 -9.64 41.36 -6.38
C ASP A 404 -9.56 39.97 -7.02
N THR A 405 -10.46 39.65 -7.95
CA THR A 405 -10.40 38.45 -8.80
C THR A 405 -8.98 38.16 -9.35
N PRO A 406 -8.29 39.10 -10.04
CA PRO A 406 -6.94 38.84 -10.53
C PRO A 406 -5.92 38.65 -9.39
N LYS A 407 -6.02 39.41 -8.29
CA LYS A 407 -5.10 39.29 -7.14
C LYS A 407 -5.18 37.89 -6.50
N VAL A 408 -6.39 37.33 -6.41
CA VAL A 408 -6.63 35.99 -5.89
C VAL A 408 -6.11 34.92 -6.85
N LEU A 409 -6.39 35.05 -8.16
CA LEU A 409 -5.90 34.11 -9.17
C LEU A 409 -4.38 34.09 -9.28
N TYR A 410 -3.72 35.24 -9.22
CA TYR A 410 -2.25 35.31 -9.20
C TYR A 410 -1.62 34.65 -7.96
N LYS A 411 -2.27 34.73 -6.79
CA LYS A 411 -1.82 33.99 -5.59
C LYS A 411 -1.93 32.48 -5.82
N LEU A 412 -3.11 32.00 -6.24
CA LEU A 412 -3.35 30.59 -6.54
C LEU A 412 -2.39 30.06 -7.63
N TRP A 413 -2.06 30.85 -8.65
CA TRP A 413 -1.13 30.47 -9.70
C TRP A 413 0.33 30.44 -9.24
N LYS A 414 0.76 31.43 -8.46
CA LYS A 414 2.11 31.44 -7.85
C LYS A 414 2.35 30.19 -7.01
N ASP A 415 1.33 29.76 -6.28
CA ASP A 415 1.35 28.58 -5.42
C ASP A 415 0.89 27.30 -6.18
N LYS A 416 0.81 27.34 -7.52
CA LYS A 416 0.52 26.21 -8.43
C LYS A 416 -0.85 25.51 -8.28
N TYR A 417 -1.83 26.16 -7.65
CA TYR A 417 -3.21 25.67 -7.54
C TYR A 417 -4.02 25.84 -8.84
N VAL A 418 -3.65 26.79 -9.70
CA VAL A 418 -4.28 27.01 -11.02
C VAL A 418 -3.22 27.23 -12.10
N HIS A 419 -3.52 26.82 -13.32
CA HIS A 419 -2.73 27.11 -14.52
C HIS A 419 -3.27 28.37 -15.21
N MET A 420 -2.37 29.24 -15.68
CA MET A 420 -2.69 30.47 -16.38
C MET A 420 -2.13 30.41 -17.81
N GLU A 421 -2.94 30.81 -18.78
CA GLU A 421 -2.59 30.86 -20.20
C GLU A 421 -2.87 32.26 -20.72
N LYS A 422 -1.87 32.86 -21.38
CA LYS A 422 -1.99 34.20 -21.98
C LYS A 422 -2.35 34.07 -23.46
N LEU A 423 -3.49 34.61 -23.87
CA LEU A 423 -3.80 34.80 -25.29
C LEU A 423 -3.64 36.27 -25.67
N ILE A 424 -2.86 36.52 -26.72
CA ILE A 424 -2.75 37.85 -27.33
C ILE A 424 -3.73 37.89 -28.51
N LEU A 425 -4.84 38.60 -28.34
CA LEU A 425 -5.78 38.82 -29.44
C LEU A 425 -5.23 39.94 -30.34
N MET A 426 -4.84 39.58 -31.56
CA MET A 426 -4.40 40.55 -32.57
C MET A 426 -5.61 41.21 -33.24
N GLY A 427 -5.81 42.49 -32.95
CA GLY A 427 -6.80 43.37 -33.57
C GLY A 427 -6.32 44.83 -33.56
N PHE A 428 -7.23 45.79 -33.73
CA PHE A 428 -6.89 47.23 -33.79
C PHE A 428 -6.16 47.79 -32.55
N LYS A 429 -6.22 47.09 -31.41
CA LYS A 429 -5.32 47.23 -30.26
C LYS A 429 -4.93 45.82 -29.80
N GLN A 430 -3.70 45.66 -29.32
CA GLN A 430 -3.29 44.41 -28.67
C GLN A 430 -4.01 44.30 -27.32
N SER A 431 -4.82 43.25 -27.16
CA SER A 431 -5.51 42.94 -25.91
C SER A 431 -5.03 41.59 -25.40
N GLU A 432 -4.38 41.58 -24.22
CA GLU A 432 -4.03 40.35 -23.50
C GLU A 432 -5.24 39.83 -22.74
N VAL A 433 -5.66 38.59 -23.03
CA VAL A 433 -6.68 37.87 -22.27
C VAL A 433 -6.03 36.79 -21.44
N LEU A 434 -6.32 36.80 -20.13
CA LEU A 434 -5.84 35.81 -19.17
C LEU A 434 -6.91 34.73 -18.97
N LEU A 435 -6.57 33.51 -19.40
CA LEU A 435 -7.36 32.31 -19.21
C LEU A 435 -6.82 31.48 -18.04
N TRP A 436 -7.73 30.87 -17.29
CA TRP A 436 -7.41 30.08 -16.10
C TRP A 436 -8.06 28.69 -16.18
N ARG A 437 -7.34 27.65 -15.75
CA ARG A 437 -7.84 26.28 -15.59
C ARG A 437 -7.22 25.61 -14.36
N VAL A 438 -7.86 24.54 -13.86
CA VAL A 438 -7.26 23.65 -12.85
C VAL A 438 -6.76 22.40 -13.57
N ASN A 439 -5.47 22.10 -13.49
CA ASN A 439 -4.91 20.85 -14.00
C ASN A 439 -4.89 19.81 -12.87
N LYS A 440 -5.92 18.95 -12.81
CA LYS A 440 -6.13 18.02 -11.69
C LYS A 440 -4.94 17.07 -11.43
N PRO A 441 -4.37 16.35 -12.42
CA PRO A 441 -3.19 15.51 -12.22
C PRO A 441 -2.00 16.24 -11.56
N GLU A 442 -1.54 17.36 -12.14
CA GLU A 442 -0.41 18.14 -11.60
C GLU A 442 -0.71 18.69 -10.20
N LEU A 443 -1.96 19.11 -9.95
CA LEU A 443 -2.39 19.60 -8.65
C LEU A 443 -2.39 18.50 -7.58
N TRP A 444 -2.80 17.28 -7.92
CA TRP A 444 -2.75 16.14 -7.00
C TRP A 444 -1.31 15.78 -6.61
N GLU A 445 -0.37 15.79 -7.56
CA GLU A 445 1.04 15.57 -7.26
C GLU A 445 1.63 16.70 -6.40
N HIS A 446 1.30 17.95 -6.71
CA HIS A 446 1.77 19.10 -5.94
C HIS A 446 1.28 19.05 -4.48
N ILE A 447 -0.01 18.79 -4.27
CA ILE A 447 -0.61 18.73 -2.92
C ILE A 447 -0.11 17.51 -2.13
N LEU A 448 0.15 16.39 -2.81
CA LEU A 448 0.78 15.23 -2.18
C LEU A 448 2.20 15.56 -1.69
N ASP A 449 2.99 16.31 -2.47
CA ASP A 449 4.31 16.79 -2.05
C ASP A 449 4.23 17.82 -0.90
N GLU A 450 3.24 18.71 -0.90
CA GLU A 450 2.94 19.56 0.25
C GLU A 450 2.58 18.76 1.50
N MET A 451 1.77 17.70 1.37
CA MET A 451 1.42 16.80 2.48
C MET A 451 2.63 16.05 3.03
N TYR A 452 3.56 15.60 2.17
CA TYR A 452 4.83 15.01 2.63
C TYR A 452 5.66 16.03 3.40
N ARG A 453 5.78 17.26 2.90
CA ARG A 453 6.49 18.35 3.59
C ARG A 453 5.85 18.71 4.94
N ALA A 454 4.52 18.78 5.00
CA ALA A 454 3.79 19.04 6.24
C ALA A 454 4.00 17.92 7.27
N THR A 455 3.92 16.65 6.83
CA THR A 455 4.17 15.47 7.67
C THR A 455 5.61 15.45 8.21
N LEU A 456 6.59 15.78 7.37
CA LEU A 456 7.99 15.91 7.77
C LEU A 456 8.16 16.99 8.84
N ASN A 457 7.66 18.21 8.60
CA ASN A 457 7.73 19.32 9.55
C ASN A 457 7.13 18.96 10.92
N LEU A 458 5.95 18.31 10.94
CA LEU A 458 5.30 17.85 12.17
C LEU A 458 6.14 16.78 12.89
N SER A 459 6.72 15.84 12.15
CA SER A 459 7.56 14.78 12.71
C SER A 459 8.88 15.33 13.30
N THR A 460 9.56 16.24 12.59
CA THR A 460 10.76 16.92 13.09
C THR A 460 10.44 17.77 14.32
N ARG A 461 9.30 18.47 14.34
CA ARG A 461 8.87 19.24 15.52
C ARG A 461 8.58 18.34 16.72
N LEU A 462 7.95 17.18 16.50
CA LEU A 462 7.69 16.19 17.54
C LEU A 462 8.99 15.60 18.11
N ALA A 463 9.99 15.33 17.27
CA ALA A 463 11.31 14.87 17.70
C ALA A 463 12.00 15.92 18.59
N TYR A 464 12.04 17.17 18.15
CA TYR A 464 12.61 18.29 18.91
C TYR A 464 11.98 18.47 20.29
N GLU A 465 10.65 18.41 20.41
CA GLU A 465 9.98 18.53 21.72
C GLU A 465 10.23 17.31 22.62
N LYS A 466 10.39 16.10 22.05
CA LYS A 466 10.79 14.91 22.82
C LYS A 466 12.22 15.03 23.35
N GLU A 467 13.16 15.51 22.53
CA GLU A 467 14.55 15.76 22.94
C GLU A 467 14.61 16.80 24.06
N LYS A 468 13.91 17.93 23.90
CA LYS A 468 13.80 18.97 24.92
C LYS A 468 13.16 18.44 26.22
N GLY A 469 12.07 17.67 26.13
CA GLY A 469 11.43 17.05 27.28
C GLY A 469 12.32 16.02 28.00
N ASN A 470 13.11 15.26 27.24
CA ASN A 470 14.09 14.31 27.79
C ASN A 470 15.28 15.02 28.45
N ALA A 471 15.71 16.18 27.94
CA ALA A 471 16.72 17.00 28.59
C ALA A 471 16.21 17.55 29.94
N VAL A 472 14.96 18.03 30.00
CA VAL A 472 14.33 18.50 31.24
C VAL A 472 14.13 17.36 32.26
N ARG A 473 13.85 16.13 31.82
CA ARG A 473 13.73 14.94 32.70
C ARG A 473 15.06 14.36 33.20
N ARG A 474 16.20 14.89 32.73
CA ARG A 474 17.56 14.49 33.16
C ARG A 474 18.20 15.49 34.13
N ILE A 475 17.47 16.57 34.45
CA ILE A 475 17.77 17.57 35.48
C ILE A 475 16.85 17.28 36.66
#